data_AF-A0A6C0IX58-F1
#
_entry.id   AF-A0A6C0IX58-F1
#
_cell.length_a   1.000
_cell.length_b   1.000
_cell.length_c   1.000
_cell.angle_alpha   90.00
_cell.angle_beta   90.00
_cell.angle_gamma   90.00
#
_symmetry.space_group_name_H-M   'P 1'
#
loop_
_entity.id
_entity.type
_entity.pdbx_description
1 polymer ?
#
loop_
_entity_poly.entity_id
_entity_poly.type
_entity_poly.pdbx_seq_one_letter_code
_entity_poly.pdbx_strand_id
1 'polypeptide(L)'
;MEAPLNPLLPTDREKLWRLFLVKKTEVAMLSQRGYMLNQVAVMKIIGTSLSFPIETWLPSLQNPRLGMSPPVEGAVEPPTLSNDSPGFQAFLQHREETGYYQTRQEFSSIYYDVNGKPLVVLYLANRPGKQVSTEEFEIVNTFIQLGAQQATQPHMRFRDFILITETGLNSVNTNKLRRRTVGYNIEVFLDSELAFAKVKHAYAPITVEHIRKDNVAKWAQEEQIQPEKLPMQMNLDAIAKWYGASPFDVLQTELLGTTTDTIGYARIIRQTPTAKQ
;
A
#
# COMPACT_ATOMS: atom_id res chain seq x y z
N MET A 1 -24.80 4.41 0.81
CA MET A 1 -24.25 4.05 -0.51
C MET A 1 -24.20 5.32 -1.33
N GLU A 2 -23.01 5.71 -1.80
CA GLU A 2 -22.89 6.81 -2.75
C GLU A 2 -23.48 6.37 -4.10
N ALA A 3 -24.04 7.33 -4.85
CA ALA A 3 -24.53 7.04 -6.19
C ALA A 3 -23.36 6.64 -7.11
N PRO A 4 -23.56 5.73 -8.07
CA PRO A 4 -22.52 5.33 -9.00
C PRO A 4 -22.03 6.54 -9.81
N LEU A 5 -20.71 6.78 -9.79
CA LEU A 5 -20.08 7.90 -10.50
C LEU A 5 -20.23 7.75 -12.02
N ASN A 6 -20.70 8.82 -12.69
CA ASN A 6 -20.88 8.86 -14.14
C ASN A 6 -19.63 9.43 -14.84
N PRO A 7 -18.88 8.63 -15.62
CA PRO A 7 -17.65 9.09 -16.26
C PRO A 7 -17.86 10.16 -17.35
N LEU A 8 -19.09 10.35 -17.84
CA LEU A 8 -19.43 11.37 -18.83
C LEU A 8 -19.54 12.78 -18.23
N LEU A 9 -19.72 12.90 -16.91
CA LEU A 9 -19.76 14.18 -16.22
C LEU A 9 -18.35 14.62 -15.81
N PRO A 10 -17.88 15.84 -16.14
CA PRO A 10 -16.53 16.28 -15.81
C PRO A 10 -16.17 16.17 -14.32
N THR A 11 -17.11 16.48 -13.43
CA THR A 11 -16.90 16.42 -11.97
C THR A 11 -16.72 15.00 -11.45
N ASP A 12 -17.48 14.04 -11.99
CA ASP A 12 -17.39 12.64 -11.58
C ASP A 12 -16.20 11.95 -12.25
N ARG A 13 -15.84 12.36 -13.47
CA ARG A 13 -14.62 11.95 -14.14
C ARG A 13 -13.38 12.38 -13.36
N GLU A 14 -13.33 13.61 -12.85
CA GLU A 14 -12.25 14.09 -11.97
C GLU A 14 -12.20 13.30 -10.65
N LYS A 15 -13.34 12.96 -10.06
CA LYS A 15 -13.37 12.08 -8.87
C LYS A 15 -12.82 10.69 -9.18
N LEU A 16 -13.26 10.07 -10.27
CA LEU A 16 -12.76 8.76 -10.73
C LEU A 16 -11.26 8.81 -11.02
N TRP A 17 -10.77 9.90 -11.60
CA TRP A 17 -9.36 10.13 -11.83
C TRP A 17 -8.56 10.15 -10.53
N ARG A 18 -9.02 10.91 -9.53
CA ARG A 18 -8.36 10.98 -8.22
C ARG A 18 -8.37 9.63 -7.49
N LEU A 19 -9.48 8.89 -7.57
CA LEU A 19 -9.56 7.53 -7.05
C LEU A 19 -8.50 6.62 -7.69
N PHE A 20 -8.33 6.74 -9.00
CA PHE A 20 -7.33 5.97 -9.73
C PHE A 20 -5.89 6.42 -9.41
N LEU A 21 -5.64 7.71 -9.19
CA LEU A 21 -4.33 8.22 -8.76
C LEU A 21 -3.89 7.61 -7.42
N VAL A 22 -4.80 7.52 -6.45
CA VAL A 22 -4.53 6.86 -5.16
C VAL A 22 -4.08 5.41 -5.39
N LYS A 23 -4.71 4.69 -6.33
CA LYS A 23 -4.32 3.33 -6.70
C LYS A 23 -2.92 3.26 -7.31
N LYS A 24 -2.51 4.25 -8.11
CA LYS A 24 -1.13 4.32 -8.66
C LYS A 24 -0.09 4.45 -7.55
N THR A 25 -0.36 5.27 -6.54
CA THR A 25 0.54 5.45 -5.39
C THR A 25 0.65 4.16 -4.57
N GLU A 26 -0.48 3.47 -4.34
CA GLU A 26 -0.50 2.14 -3.73
C GLU A 26 0.33 1.13 -4.53
N VAL A 27 0.12 1.08 -5.85
CA VAL A 27 0.87 0.20 -6.76
C VAL A 27 2.37 0.49 -6.72
N ALA A 28 2.76 1.76 -6.69
CA ALA A 28 4.18 2.15 -6.59
C ALA A 28 4.79 1.65 -5.27
N MET A 29 4.08 1.81 -4.16
CA MET A 29 4.49 1.27 -2.86
C MET A 29 4.62 -0.26 -2.90
N LEU A 30 3.64 -0.96 -3.45
CA LEU A 30 3.64 -2.43 -3.55
C LEU A 30 4.77 -2.95 -4.45
N SER A 31 5.03 -2.27 -5.57
CA SER A 31 6.14 -2.60 -6.47
C SER A 31 7.49 -2.50 -5.74
N GLN A 32 7.70 -1.45 -4.96
CA GLN A 32 8.94 -1.27 -4.20
C GLN A 32 9.10 -2.33 -3.10
N ARG A 33 7.99 -2.80 -2.53
CA ARG A 33 7.99 -3.91 -1.56
C ARG A 33 8.20 -5.29 -2.20
N GLY A 34 8.26 -5.38 -3.54
CA GLY A 34 8.51 -6.63 -4.27
C GLY A 34 7.26 -7.44 -4.62
N TYR A 35 6.07 -6.81 -4.60
CA TYR A 35 4.83 -7.46 -5.05
C TYR A 35 4.69 -7.40 -6.57
N MET A 36 4.18 -8.48 -7.14
CA MET A 36 3.92 -8.62 -8.56
C MET A 36 2.66 -7.84 -8.96
N LEU A 37 2.83 -6.85 -9.83
CA LEU A 37 1.73 -5.98 -10.29
C LEU A 37 0.93 -6.57 -11.47
N ASN A 38 1.47 -7.60 -12.13
CA ASN A 38 0.82 -8.31 -13.22
C ASN A 38 -0.11 -9.44 -12.73
N GLN A 39 -0.10 -9.75 -11.44
CA GLN A 39 -0.91 -10.81 -10.83
C GLN A 39 -1.67 -10.22 -9.64
N VAL A 40 -2.87 -9.72 -9.91
CA VAL A 40 -3.76 -9.17 -8.88
C VAL A 40 -5.13 -9.80 -9.03
N ALA A 41 -5.68 -10.23 -7.90
CA ALA A 41 -7.02 -10.77 -7.81
C ALA A 41 -7.92 -9.75 -7.11
N VAL A 42 -8.97 -9.29 -7.79
CA VAL A 42 -10.02 -8.49 -7.15
C VAL A 42 -10.83 -9.38 -6.23
N MET A 43 -11.23 -8.86 -5.08
CA MET A 43 -11.98 -9.64 -4.10
C MET A 43 -13.48 -9.48 -4.30
N LYS A 44 -14.20 -10.60 -4.34
CA LYS A 44 -15.66 -10.60 -4.19
C LYS A 44 -16.07 -11.64 -3.16
N ILE A 45 -16.71 -11.17 -2.09
CA ILE A 45 -17.36 -12.05 -1.12
C ILE A 45 -18.76 -12.33 -1.63
N ILE A 46 -19.05 -13.60 -1.97
CA ILE A 46 -20.39 -14.05 -2.35
C ILE A 46 -20.89 -14.96 -1.22
N GLY A 47 -21.85 -14.44 -0.45
CA GLY A 47 -22.34 -15.12 0.76
C GLY A 47 -21.22 -15.25 1.80
N THR A 48 -20.89 -16.48 2.19
CA THR A 48 -19.78 -16.80 3.10
C THR A 48 -18.54 -17.33 2.37
N SER A 49 -18.49 -17.22 1.04
CA SER A 49 -17.39 -17.74 0.22
C SER A 49 -16.63 -16.62 -0.47
N LEU A 50 -15.30 -16.80 -0.59
CA LEU A 50 -14.49 -15.99 -1.49
C LEU A 50 -14.67 -16.55 -2.89
N SER A 51 -15.34 -15.79 -3.74
CA SER A 51 -15.21 -15.99 -5.17
C SER A 51 -14.04 -15.12 -5.63
N PHE A 52 -13.01 -15.73 -6.19
CA PHE A 52 -12.04 -15.02 -7.02
C PHE A 52 -12.71 -14.78 -8.37
N PRO A 53 -13.06 -13.55 -8.77
CA PRO A 53 -13.24 -13.32 -10.18
C PRO A 53 -11.84 -13.33 -10.81
N ILE A 54 -11.64 -14.33 -11.68
CA ILE A 54 -11.06 -14.24 -13.02
C ILE A 54 -10.13 -13.02 -13.22
N GLU A 55 -8.84 -13.30 -13.47
CA GLU A 55 -7.81 -12.38 -13.98
C GLU A 55 -8.29 -10.95 -14.25
N THR A 56 -7.99 -10.02 -13.35
CA THR A 56 -8.30 -8.61 -13.60
C THR A 56 -7.19 -7.92 -14.39
N TRP A 57 -7.60 -7.14 -15.37
CA TRP A 57 -6.74 -6.40 -16.30
C TRP A 57 -6.03 -5.24 -15.56
N LEU A 58 -4.79 -5.45 -15.07
CA LEU A 58 -3.83 -4.38 -14.76
C LEU A 58 -2.80 -3.99 -15.86
N PRO A 59 -2.98 -4.27 -17.17
CA PRO A 59 -2.06 -3.80 -18.21
C PRO A 59 -1.81 -2.29 -18.29
N SER A 60 -2.61 -1.42 -17.66
CA SER A 60 -2.35 0.02 -17.68
C SER A 60 -1.23 0.49 -16.74
N LEU A 61 -0.69 -0.36 -15.87
CA LEU A 61 0.45 0.01 -14.99
C LEU A 61 1.81 -0.35 -15.58
N GLN A 62 1.83 -1.18 -16.63
CA GLN A 62 3.04 -1.54 -17.37
C GLN A 62 3.30 -0.63 -18.57
N ASN A 63 2.44 0.36 -18.83
CA ASN A 63 2.66 1.27 -19.95
C ASN A 63 3.66 2.37 -19.54
N PRO A 64 4.89 2.40 -20.10
CA PRO A 64 5.88 3.44 -19.79
C PRO A 64 5.38 4.85 -20.14
N ARG A 65 4.37 4.98 -21.03
CA ARG A 65 3.70 6.25 -21.34
C ARG A 65 2.78 6.78 -20.24
N LEU A 66 2.50 5.99 -19.19
CA LEU A 66 1.64 6.38 -18.06
C LEU A 66 2.43 6.81 -16.80
N GLY A 67 3.74 7.04 -16.94
CA GLY A 67 4.58 7.66 -15.91
C GLY A 67 5.11 6.71 -14.83
N MET A 68 5.17 5.41 -15.14
CA MET A 68 5.71 4.36 -14.25
C MET A 68 7.18 4.00 -14.55
N SER A 69 7.81 4.64 -15.53
CA SER A 69 9.28 4.58 -15.67
C SER A 69 9.94 5.46 -14.60
N PRO A 70 11.13 5.07 -14.07
CA PRO A 70 11.93 6.01 -13.30
C PRO A 70 12.13 7.29 -14.14
N PRO A 71 12.11 8.47 -13.51
CA PRO A 71 12.32 9.71 -14.24
C PRO A 71 13.67 9.62 -14.95
N VAL A 72 13.68 9.89 -16.25
CA VAL A 72 14.91 10.23 -16.96
C VAL A 72 15.42 11.51 -16.30
N GLU A 73 16.67 11.52 -15.84
CA GLU A 73 17.32 12.72 -15.30
C GLU A 73 17.11 13.90 -16.26
N GLY A 74 16.54 15.00 -15.76
CA GLY A 74 16.34 16.24 -16.52
C GLY A 74 14.92 16.56 -16.98
N ALA A 75 13.89 15.79 -16.63
CA ALA A 75 12.50 16.18 -16.88
C ALA A 75 12.02 17.24 -15.85
N VAL A 76 11.90 18.49 -16.29
CA VAL A 76 11.65 19.69 -15.44
C VAL A 76 10.18 19.86 -15.04
N GLU A 77 9.23 19.05 -15.53
CA GLU A 77 7.84 19.14 -15.09
C GLU A 77 7.27 17.75 -14.76
N PRO A 78 6.59 17.56 -13.61
CA PRO A 78 5.77 16.38 -13.43
C PRO A 78 4.77 16.33 -14.59
N PRO A 79 4.52 15.17 -15.21
CA PRO A 79 3.61 15.08 -16.32
C PRO A 79 2.28 15.71 -15.89
N THR A 80 1.89 16.79 -16.56
CA THR A 80 0.55 17.35 -16.44
C THR A 80 -0.40 16.27 -16.94
N LEU A 81 -0.97 15.55 -15.98
CA LEU A 81 -1.85 14.42 -16.23
C LEU A 81 -3.11 14.94 -16.91
N SER A 82 -3.17 14.84 -18.24
CA SER A 82 -4.38 15.18 -18.97
C SER A 82 -5.43 14.08 -18.79
N ASN A 83 -6.69 14.51 -18.66
CA ASN A 83 -7.85 13.64 -18.53
C ASN A 83 -8.05 12.67 -19.71
N ASP A 84 -7.31 12.87 -20.81
CA ASP A 84 -7.41 12.11 -22.06
C ASP A 84 -6.30 11.07 -22.21
N SER A 85 -5.62 10.70 -21.12
CA SER A 85 -4.62 9.62 -21.18
C SER A 85 -5.30 8.30 -21.66
N PRO A 86 -4.70 7.59 -22.64
CA PRO A 86 -5.27 6.33 -23.15
C PRO A 86 -5.52 5.27 -22.07
N GLY A 87 -4.73 5.29 -20.99
CA GLY A 87 -4.87 4.35 -19.88
C GLY A 87 -6.12 4.57 -19.03
N PHE A 88 -6.55 5.82 -18.85
CA PHE A 88 -7.75 6.13 -18.07
C PHE A 88 -9.02 5.78 -18.85
N GLN A 89 -9.04 6.03 -20.16
CA GLN A 89 -10.17 5.63 -21.01
C GLN A 89 -10.35 4.11 -21.07
N ALA A 90 -9.27 3.35 -21.23
CA ALA A 90 -9.33 1.89 -21.19
C ALA A 90 -9.86 1.36 -19.84
N PHE A 91 -9.50 1.99 -18.72
CA PHE A 91 -10.02 1.63 -17.41
C PHE A 91 -11.52 1.93 -17.28
N LEU A 92 -11.98 3.10 -17.73
CA LEU A 92 -13.39 3.47 -17.70
C LEU A 92 -14.24 2.49 -18.51
N GLN A 93 -13.78 2.11 -19.70
CA GLN A 93 -14.43 1.09 -20.52
C GLN A 93 -14.52 -0.25 -19.78
N HIS A 94 -13.42 -0.73 -19.18
CA HIS A 94 -13.43 -1.98 -18.42
C HIS A 94 -14.40 -1.95 -17.22
N ARG A 95 -14.48 -0.81 -16.52
CA ARG A 95 -15.45 -0.59 -15.44
C ARG A 95 -16.89 -0.66 -15.94
N GLU A 96 -17.18 -0.07 -17.10
CA GLU A 96 -18.52 -0.11 -17.71
C GLU A 96 -18.90 -1.53 -18.15
N GLU A 97 -17.95 -2.29 -18.73
CA GLU A 97 -18.17 -3.66 -19.21
C GLU A 97 -18.35 -4.67 -18.07
N THR A 98 -17.55 -4.56 -17.00
CA THR A 98 -17.53 -5.55 -15.91
C THR A 98 -18.36 -5.16 -14.69
N GLY A 99 -18.65 -3.86 -14.55
CA GLY A 99 -19.29 -3.30 -13.36
C GLY A 99 -18.39 -3.23 -12.12
N TYR A 100 -17.09 -3.53 -12.22
CA TYR A 100 -16.14 -3.44 -11.10
C TYR A 100 -15.62 -2.02 -10.87
N TYR A 101 -15.05 -1.77 -9.67
CA TYR A 101 -14.39 -0.52 -9.30
C TYR A 101 -15.34 0.69 -9.27
N GLN A 102 -16.60 0.48 -8.91
CA GLN A 102 -17.57 1.56 -8.72
C GLN A 102 -17.36 2.31 -7.41
N THR A 103 -16.87 1.61 -6.40
CA THR A 103 -16.65 2.15 -5.05
C THR A 103 -15.23 1.88 -4.58
N ARG A 104 -14.72 2.67 -3.62
CA ARG A 104 -13.41 2.42 -2.98
C ARG A 104 -13.27 1.01 -2.42
N GLN A 105 -14.34 0.49 -1.81
CA GLN A 105 -14.34 -0.88 -1.26
C GLN A 105 -14.07 -1.93 -2.34
N GLU A 106 -14.58 -1.73 -3.56
CA GLU A 106 -14.36 -2.63 -4.70
C GLU A 106 -12.94 -2.54 -5.29
N PHE A 107 -12.11 -1.56 -4.88
CA PHE A 107 -10.68 -1.55 -5.21
C PHE A 107 -9.84 -2.48 -4.31
N SER A 108 -10.46 -3.08 -3.30
CA SER A 108 -9.79 -4.04 -2.43
C SER A 108 -9.34 -5.26 -3.25
N SER A 109 -8.06 -5.61 -3.14
CA SER A 109 -7.43 -6.64 -3.98
C SER A 109 -6.44 -7.50 -3.21
N ILE A 110 -6.06 -8.64 -3.79
CA ILE A 110 -4.98 -9.51 -3.30
C ILE A 110 -3.79 -9.39 -4.25
N TYR A 111 -2.63 -9.14 -3.66
CA TYR A 111 -1.34 -9.07 -4.34
C TYR A 111 -0.49 -10.27 -3.97
N TYR A 112 0.37 -10.72 -4.88
CA TYR A 112 1.29 -11.82 -4.63
C TYR A 112 2.73 -11.33 -4.74
N ASP A 113 3.58 -11.71 -3.79
CA ASP A 113 5.02 -11.49 -3.92
C ASP A 113 5.64 -12.49 -4.92
N VAL A 114 6.91 -12.32 -5.26
CA VAL A 114 7.66 -13.24 -6.15
C VAL A 114 7.69 -14.69 -5.67
N ASN A 115 7.39 -14.96 -4.39
CA ASN A 115 7.33 -16.30 -3.79
C ASN A 115 5.90 -16.83 -3.70
N GLY A 116 4.91 -16.12 -4.23
CA GLY A 116 3.48 -16.47 -4.17
C GLY A 116 2.83 -16.20 -2.82
N LYS A 117 3.45 -15.42 -1.93
CA LYS A 117 2.88 -15.02 -0.64
C LYS A 117 1.78 -13.96 -0.86
N PRO A 118 0.55 -14.19 -0.36
CA PRO A 118 -0.54 -13.25 -0.58
C PRO A 118 -0.54 -12.11 0.44
N LEU A 119 -0.76 -10.89 -0.06
CA LEU A 119 -1.05 -9.67 0.69
C LEU A 119 -2.47 -9.22 0.38
N VAL A 120 -3.29 -9.03 1.40
CA VAL A 120 -4.65 -8.54 1.26
C VAL A 120 -4.67 -7.02 1.46
N VAL A 121 -5.14 -6.26 0.48
CA VAL A 121 -5.35 -4.82 0.60
C VAL A 121 -6.85 -4.54 0.65
N LEU A 122 -7.32 -3.96 1.76
CA LEU A 122 -8.74 -3.67 2.00
C LEU A 122 -8.96 -2.17 2.18
N TYR A 123 -9.85 -1.60 1.37
CA TYR A 123 -10.43 -0.29 1.63
C TYR A 123 -11.64 -0.45 2.55
N LEU A 124 -11.56 0.10 3.76
CA LEU A 124 -12.65 0.06 4.73
C LEU A 124 -13.48 1.33 4.61
N ALA A 125 -14.80 1.18 4.46
CA ALA A 125 -15.68 2.33 4.46
C ALA A 125 -15.90 2.85 5.89
N ASN A 126 -16.21 4.13 5.95
CA ASN A 126 -16.60 4.81 7.15
C ASN A 126 -17.61 5.89 6.80
N ARG A 127 -18.45 6.27 7.78
CA ARG A 127 -19.30 7.44 7.61
C ARG A 127 -18.41 8.70 7.59
N PRO A 128 -18.80 9.77 6.88
CA PRO A 128 -18.04 11.01 6.83
C PRO A 128 -17.69 11.53 8.23
N GLY A 129 -16.41 11.82 8.48
CA GLY A 129 -15.91 12.31 9.76
C GLY A 129 -16.00 11.32 10.93
N LYS A 130 -16.37 10.07 10.69
CA LYS A 130 -16.41 8.99 11.69
C LYS A 130 -15.36 7.94 11.37
N GLN A 131 -14.77 7.36 12.41
CA GLN A 131 -13.88 6.21 12.29
C GLN A 131 -14.64 4.97 11.81
N VAL A 132 -13.91 3.99 11.25
CA VAL A 132 -14.47 2.71 10.79
C VAL A 132 -15.24 2.04 11.95
N SER A 133 -16.51 1.69 11.71
CA SER A 133 -17.37 1.05 12.71
C SER A 133 -16.97 -0.42 12.92
N THR A 134 -17.51 -1.06 13.96
CA THR A 134 -17.29 -2.50 14.16
C THR A 134 -17.89 -3.32 13.02
N GLU A 135 -19.05 -2.91 12.51
CA GLU A 135 -19.77 -3.55 11.40
C GLU A 135 -18.94 -3.51 10.10
N GLU A 136 -18.45 -2.34 9.71
CA GLU A 136 -17.60 -2.17 8.52
C GLU A 136 -16.26 -2.93 8.66
N PHE A 137 -15.82 -3.18 9.89
CA PHE A 137 -14.61 -3.95 10.15
C PHE A 137 -14.82 -5.47 10.12
N GLU A 138 -16.06 -5.97 10.15
CA GLU A 138 -16.32 -7.42 10.09
C GLU A 138 -15.84 -8.07 8.80
N ILE A 139 -15.69 -7.30 7.71
CA ILE A 139 -15.06 -7.79 6.48
C ILE A 139 -13.63 -8.29 6.74
N VAL A 140 -12.86 -7.62 7.59
CA VAL A 140 -11.49 -8.02 7.97
C VAL A 140 -11.53 -9.36 8.70
N ASN A 141 -12.45 -9.51 9.65
CA ASN A 141 -12.63 -10.76 10.39
C ASN A 141 -13.04 -11.91 9.46
N THR A 142 -13.89 -11.62 8.48
CA THR A 142 -14.32 -12.58 7.46
C THR A 142 -13.11 -13.11 6.69
N PHE A 143 -12.22 -12.23 6.21
CA PHE A 143 -10.99 -12.65 5.52
C PHE A 143 -10.04 -13.46 6.42
N ILE A 144 -9.88 -13.05 7.69
CA ILE A 144 -9.08 -13.78 8.66
C ILE A 144 -9.65 -15.20 8.88
N GLN A 145 -10.98 -15.32 9.05
CA GLN A 145 -11.65 -16.60 9.24
C GLN A 145 -11.55 -17.49 8.00
N LEU A 146 -11.76 -16.94 6.81
CA LEU A 146 -11.67 -17.65 5.55
C LEU A 146 -10.24 -18.14 5.27
N GLY A 147 -9.24 -17.28 5.48
CA GLY A 147 -7.83 -17.66 5.40
C GLY A 147 -7.44 -18.73 6.43
N ALA A 148 -8.07 -18.75 7.59
CA ALA A 148 -7.89 -19.80 8.59
C ALA A 148 -8.58 -21.12 8.21
N GLN A 149 -9.75 -21.08 7.56
CA GLN A 149 -10.47 -22.27 7.09
C GLN A 149 -9.74 -22.98 5.94
N GLN A 150 -9.00 -22.24 5.11
CA GLN A 150 -8.15 -22.79 4.04
C GLN A 150 -6.79 -23.30 4.55
N ALA A 151 -6.70 -23.66 5.83
CA ALA A 151 -5.48 -24.01 6.55
C ALA A 151 -4.63 -25.13 5.93
N THR A 152 -5.18 -25.96 5.04
CA THR A 152 -4.50 -27.09 4.38
C THR A 152 -3.61 -26.68 3.22
N GLN A 153 -3.71 -25.46 2.69
CA GLN A 153 -2.82 -24.93 1.65
C GLN A 153 -2.03 -23.71 2.17
N PRO A 154 -0.76 -23.88 2.58
CA PRO A 154 0.00 -22.81 3.25
C PRO A 154 0.20 -21.56 2.39
N HIS A 155 0.17 -21.68 1.06
CA HIS A 155 0.27 -20.57 0.11
C HIS A 155 -1.04 -19.76 -0.03
N MET A 156 -2.16 -20.24 0.51
CA MET A 156 -3.44 -19.51 0.51
C MET A 156 -3.75 -18.82 1.85
N ARG A 157 -2.89 -18.95 2.87
CA ARG A 157 -3.12 -18.29 4.16
C ARG A 157 -2.81 -16.79 4.06
N PHE A 158 -3.85 -15.98 4.09
CA PHE A 158 -3.74 -14.52 4.23
C PHE A 158 -3.23 -14.16 5.62
N ARG A 159 -1.95 -13.81 5.75
CA ARG A 159 -1.36 -13.34 7.02
C ARG A 159 -1.01 -11.86 7.01
N ASP A 160 -0.73 -11.31 5.84
CA ASP A 160 -0.38 -9.91 5.69
C ASP A 160 -1.59 -9.14 5.14
N PHE A 161 -1.87 -8.01 5.79
CA PHE A 161 -2.98 -7.12 5.45
C PHE A 161 -2.51 -5.67 5.43
N ILE A 162 -2.99 -4.91 4.45
CA ILE A 162 -2.98 -3.46 4.44
C ILE A 162 -4.44 -3.00 4.48
N LEU A 163 -4.81 -2.28 5.53
CA LEU A 163 -6.13 -1.69 5.70
C LEU A 163 -6.03 -0.20 5.39
N ILE A 164 -6.78 0.27 4.39
CA ILE A 164 -6.82 1.67 3.97
C ILE A 164 -8.16 2.24 4.43
N THR A 165 -8.12 3.37 5.14
CA THR A 165 -9.31 3.99 5.73
C THR A 165 -9.21 5.51 5.58
N GLU A 166 -10.33 6.24 5.52
CA GLU A 166 -10.25 7.70 5.43
C GLU A 166 -9.87 8.35 6.77
N THR A 167 -10.45 7.87 7.87
CA THR A 167 -10.44 8.54 9.19
C THR A 167 -9.79 7.70 10.30
N GLY A 168 -9.32 6.49 9.98
CA GLY A 168 -8.73 5.55 10.92
C GLY A 168 -9.74 4.59 11.56
N LEU A 169 -9.20 3.72 12.40
CA LEU A 169 -9.97 2.72 13.15
C LEU A 169 -10.42 3.28 14.49
N ASN A 170 -11.61 2.87 14.93
CA ASN A 170 -12.05 3.14 16.29
C ASN A 170 -11.20 2.38 17.33
N SER A 171 -11.33 2.76 18.61
CA SER A 171 -10.56 2.14 19.70
C SER A 171 -10.82 0.65 19.85
N VAL A 172 -12.06 0.18 19.60
CA VAL A 172 -12.43 -1.24 19.66
C VAL A 172 -11.69 -2.04 18.59
N ASN A 173 -11.73 -1.60 17.34
CA ASN A 173 -11.07 -2.24 16.20
C ASN A 173 -9.54 -2.19 16.34
N THR A 174 -9.01 -1.05 16.80
CA THR A 174 -7.58 -0.91 17.12
C THR A 174 -7.14 -1.92 18.19
N ASN A 175 -7.95 -2.10 19.24
CA ASN A 175 -7.69 -3.09 20.29
C ASN A 175 -7.85 -4.53 19.78
N LYS A 176 -8.80 -4.81 18.88
CA LYS A 176 -8.94 -6.13 18.23
C LYS A 176 -7.65 -6.49 17.48
N LEU A 177 -7.14 -5.58 16.65
CA LEU A 177 -5.88 -5.75 15.90
C LEU A 177 -4.66 -5.96 16.81
N ARG A 178 -4.67 -5.36 18.00
CA ARG A 178 -3.57 -5.54 18.96
C ARG A 178 -3.64 -6.86 19.72
N ARG A 179 -4.84 -7.36 20.02
CA ARG A 179 -5.06 -8.45 20.99
C ARG A 179 -5.40 -9.81 20.37
N ARG A 180 -6.03 -9.86 19.18
CA ARG A 180 -6.66 -11.10 18.65
C ARG A 180 -6.07 -11.64 17.35
N THR A 181 -5.02 -11.01 16.84
CA THR A 181 -4.41 -11.32 15.54
C THR A 181 -2.94 -11.71 15.69
N VAL A 182 -2.64 -12.57 16.66
CA VAL A 182 -1.30 -13.14 16.83
C VAL A 182 -0.95 -13.96 15.58
N GLY A 183 0.15 -13.62 14.92
CA GLY A 183 0.60 -14.26 13.67
C GLY A 183 0.08 -13.63 12.38
N TYR A 184 -0.69 -12.53 12.48
CA TYR A 184 -1.07 -11.69 11.34
C TYR A 184 -0.31 -10.37 11.39
N ASN A 185 0.16 -9.91 10.24
CA ASN A 185 0.79 -8.61 10.08
C ASN A 185 -0.24 -7.66 9.44
N ILE A 186 -0.79 -6.74 10.23
CA ILE A 186 -1.85 -5.85 9.77
C ILE A 186 -1.37 -4.40 9.86
N GLU A 187 -1.14 -3.79 8.71
CA GLU A 187 -0.79 -2.39 8.57
C GLU A 187 -2.05 -1.56 8.31
N VAL A 188 -2.15 -0.39 8.92
CA VAL A 188 -3.26 0.53 8.70
C VAL A 188 -2.72 1.81 8.08
N PHE A 189 -3.29 2.21 6.95
CA PHE A 189 -3.01 3.46 6.26
C PHE A 189 -4.23 4.36 6.28
N LEU A 190 -4.00 5.66 6.48
CA LEU A 190 -4.99 6.64 6.09
C LEU A 190 -4.92 6.81 4.57
N ASP A 191 -6.06 6.96 3.92
CA ASP A 191 -6.13 7.22 2.48
C ASP A 191 -5.32 8.47 2.09
N SER A 192 -5.33 9.49 2.95
CA SER A 192 -4.51 10.69 2.79
C SER A 192 -3.00 10.43 2.82
N GLU A 193 -2.55 9.33 3.46
CA GLU A 193 -1.13 8.93 3.43
C GLU A 193 -0.72 8.36 2.08
N LEU A 194 -1.67 7.85 1.30
CA LEU A 194 -1.47 7.27 -0.03
C LEU A 194 -1.89 8.23 -1.16
N ALA A 195 -2.45 9.39 -0.84
CA ALA A 195 -2.82 10.40 -1.82
C ALA A 195 -1.62 10.95 -2.60
N PHE A 196 -0.43 10.94 -1.99
CA PHE A 196 0.81 11.43 -2.58
C PHE A 196 1.94 10.43 -2.34
N ALA A 197 2.79 10.22 -3.36
CA ALA A 197 4.03 9.46 -3.19
C ALA A 197 4.98 10.26 -2.30
N LYS A 198 4.97 10.02 -0.98
CA LYS A 198 5.77 10.76 0.00
C LYS A 198 7.26 10.73 -0.29
N VAL A 199 7.75 9.65 -0.89
CA VAL A 199 9.13 9.47 -1.36
C VAL A 199 9.51 10.37 -2.55
N LYS A 200 8.55 11.06 -3.17
CA LYS A 200 8.76 12.02 -4.27
C LYS A 200 8.54 13.48 -3.83
N HIS A 201 8.41 13.74 -2.53
CA HIS A 201 8.29 15.10 -2.00
C HIS A 201 9.62 15.86 -2.15
N ALA A 202 9.59 17.19 -2.28
CA ALA A 202 10.81 18.00 -2.43
C ALA A 202 11.79 17.90 -1.26
N TYR A 203 11.29 17.55 -0.06
CA TYR A 203 12.10 17.25 1.13
C TYR A 203 12.24 15.76 1.43
N ALA A 204 11.78 14.89 0.52
CA ALA A 204 12.03 13.46 0.65
C ALA A 204 13.51 13.18 0.38
N PRO A 205 14.04 12.07 0.93
CA PRO A 205 15.33 11.55 0.51
C PRO A 205 15.44 11.39 -1.01
N ILE A 206 16.64 11.59 -1.54
CA ILE A 206 16.96 11.32 -2.95
C ILE A 206 16.76 9.82 -3.20
N THR A 207 17.33 8.98 -2.33
CA THR A 207 17.19 7.54 -2.36
C THR A 207 16.96 7.01 -0.95
N VAL A 208 16.24 5.89 -0.86
CA VAL A 208 16.12 5.09 0.37
C VAL A 208 16.33 3.64 -0.01
N GLU A 209 17.34 3.02 0.58
CA GLU A 209 17.60 1.60 0.48
C GLU A 209 17.08 0.89 1.73
N HIS A 210 16.25 -0.13 1.53
CA HIS A 210 15.69 -0.94 2.61
C HIS A 210 16.50 -2.24 2.78
N ILE A 211 17.27 -2.29 3.85
CA ILE A 211 18.05 -3.46 4.24
C ILE A 211 17.24 -4.28 5.25
N ARG A 212 16.77 -5.45 4.81
CA ARG A 212 16.01 -6.38 5.67
C ARG A 212 16.88 -6.92 6.80
N LYS A 213 16.31 -7.14 7.99
CA LYS A 213 16.98 -7.65 9.19
C LYS A 213 17.89 -8.86 8.96
N ASP A 214 17.49 -9.76 8.04
CA ASP A 214 18.24 -10.98 7.72
C ASP A 214 19.57 -10.66 7.00
N ASN A 215 19.65 -9.50 6.36
CA ASN A 215 20.84 -9.00 5.65
C ASN A 215 21.61 -7.94 6.45
N VAL A 216 21.03 -7.38 7.52
CA VAL A 216 21.65 -6.28 8.30
C VAL A 216 23.01 -6.68 8.85
N ALA A 217 23.21 -7.91 9.30
CA ALA A 217 24.49 -8.36 9.84
C ALA A 217 25.61 -8.31 8.78
N LYS A 218 25.32 -8.74 7.55
CA LYS A 218 26.25 -8.71 6.43
C LYS A 218 26.54 -7.27 6.01
N TRP A 219 25.49 -6.49 5.80
CA TRP A 219 25.61 -5.07 5.45
C TRP A 219 26.42 -4.28 6.49
N ALA A 220 26.17 -4.50 7.78
CA ALA A 220 26.87 -3.81 8.86
C ALA A 220 28.37 -4.15 8.92
N GLN A 221 28.75 -5.37 8.53
CA GLN A 221 30.15 -5.77 8.41
C GLN A 221 30.83 -5.07 7.23
N GLU A 222 30.14 -4.96 6.08
CA GLU A 222 30.63 -4.26 4.89
C GLU A 222 30.80 -2.76 5.16
N GLU A 223 29.83 -2.14 5.83
CA GLU A 223 29.84 -0.72 6.20
C GLU A 223 30.68 -0.42 7.46
N GLN A 224 31.22 -1.44 8.14
CA GLN A 224 32.00 -1.32 9.38
C GLN A 224 31.29 -0.56 10.51
N ILE A 225 29.99 -0.77 10.66
CA ILE A 225 29.13 -0.11 11.64
C ILE A 225 28.50 -1.10 12.61
N GLN A 226 28.06 -0.60 13.76
CA GLN A 226 27.33 -1.37 14.76
C GLN A 226 25.85 -1.00 14.68
N PRO A 227 24.95 -1.91 14.21
CA PRO A 227 23.53 -1.59 14.02
C PRO A 227 22.83 -1.07 15.27
N GLU A 228 23.26 -1.52 16.45
CA GLU A 228 22.67 -1.12 17.73
C GLU A 228 22.94 0.34 18.07
N LYS A 229 23.98 0.94 17.48
CA LYS A 229 24.38 2.33 17.66
C LYS A 229 23.77 3.28 16.63
N LEU A 230 23.04 2.76 15.65
CA LEU A 230 22.38 3.59 14.65
C LEU A 230 21.26 4.42 15.27
N PRO A 231 21.02 5.65 14.78
CA PRO A 231 19.82 6.40 15.12
C PRO A 231 18.56 5.58 14.84
N MET A 232 17.55 5.73 15.68
CA MET A 232 16.33 4.94 15.60
C MET A 232 15.28 5.63 14.73
N GLN A 233 14.54 4.84 13.96
CA GLN A 233 13.31 5.24 13.29
C GLN A 233 12.20 4.27 13.67
N MET A 234 10.98 4.77 13.88
CA MET A 234 9.86 3.93 14.28
C MET A 234 9.24 3.25 13.06
N ASN A 235 8.76 2.02 13.21
CA ASN A 235 8.09 1.29 12.12
C ASN A 235 6.75 1.92 11.67
N LEU A 236 6.17 2.84 12.45
CA LEU A 236 5.01 3.62 12.04
C LEU A 236 5.37 4.93 11.32
N ASP A 237 6.65 5.27 11.20
CA ASP A 237 7.10 6.40 10.40
C ASP A 237 6.65 6.25 8.94
N ALA A 238 6.32 7.34 8.27
CA ALA A 238 5.75 7.31 6.94
C ALA A 238 6.66 6.63 5.89
N ILE A 239 7.98 6.81 5.98
CA ILE A 239 8.94 6.18 5.07
C ILE A 239 9.11 4.71 5.45
N ALA A 240 9.21 4.40 6.74
CA ALA A 240 9.28 3.01 7.21
C ALA A 240 8.05 2.20 6.78
N LYS A 241 6.86 2.75 6.97
CA LYS A 241 5.62 2.19 6.45
C LYS A 241 5.68 2.05 4.95
N TRP A 242 6.10 3.05 4.18
CA TRP A 242 6.16 2.95 2.72
C TRP A 242 6.94 1.71 2.23
N TYR A 243 8.13 1.47 2.81
CA TYR A 243 8.97 0.31 2.49
C TYR A 243 8.55 -1.00 3.19
N GLY A 244 7.54 -0.98 4.06
CA GLY A 244 7.12 -2.16 4.83
C GLY A 244 8.19 -2.62 5.82
N ALA A 245 8.96 -1.67 6.37
CA ALA A 245 10.11 -1.96 7.21
C ALA A 245 9.69 -2.51 8.58
N SER A 246 10.27 -3.66 8.94
CA SER A 246 10.03 -4.36 10.21
C SER A 246 11.05 -3.97 11.28
N PRO A 247 10.77 -4.20 12.57
CA PRO A 247 11.77 -4.00 13.62
C PRO A 247 13.08 -4.73 13.30
N PHE A 248 14.19 -4.04 13.55
CA PHE A 248 15.57 -4.44 13.24
C PHE A 248 15.98 -4.40 11.75
N ASP A 249 15.08 -4.03 10.85
CA ASP A 249 15.50 -3.60 9.51
C ASP A 249 16.27 -2.28 9.59
N VAL A 250 17.01 -1.95 8.53
CA VAL A 250 17.70 -0.66 8.40
C VAL A 250 17.21 0.05 7.14
N LEU A 251 17.02 1.37 7.26
CA LEU A 251 16.83 2.25 6.11
C LEU A 251 18.08 3.11 5.95
N GLN A 252 18.78 2.90 4.84
CA GLN A 252 19.88 3.76 4.41
C GLN A 252 19.31 4.83 3.48
N THR A 253 19.62 6.08 3.77
CA THR A 253 18.94 7.26 3.21
C THR A 253 19.99 8.20 2.64
N GLU A 254 19.84 8.61 1.39
CA GLU A 254 20.67 9.65 0.79
C GLU A 254 19.87 10.95 0.64
N LEU A 255 20.49 12.07 0.99
CA LEU A 255 19.90 13.40 0.95
C LEU A 255 20.86 14.37 0.26
N LEU A 256 20.32 15.49 -0.22
CA LEU A 256 21.13 16.62 -0.66
C LEU A 256 21.91 17.17 0.55
N GLY A 257 23.22 17.19 0.44
CA GLY A 257 24.08 17.76 1.48
C GLY A 257 24.04 19.29 1.45
N THR A 258 24.33 19.91 2.60
CA THR A 258 24.54 21.36 2.66
C THR A 258 25.95 21.76 2.24
N THR A 259 26.90 20.82 2.32
CA THR A 259 28.33 21.03 2.02
C THR A 259 28.90 20.07 0.98
N THR A 260 28.25 18.92 0.74
CA THR A 260 28.61 17.91 -0.27
C THR A 260 27.41 17.67 -1.18
N ASP A 261 27.65 17.16 -2.39
CA ASP A 261 26.57 16.89 -3.37
C ASP A 261 25.50 15.95 -2.80
N THR A 262 25.91 14.98 -1.97
CA THR A 262 25.01 14.11 -1.19
C THR A 262 25.56 13.83 0.21
N ILE A 263 24.68 13.52 1.16
CA ILE A 263 25.00 12.98 2.48
C ILE A 263 24.10 11.77 2.73
N GLY A 264 24.72 10.65 3.13
CA GLY A 264 24.03 9.42 3.51
C GLY A 264 23.96 9.23 5.02
N TYR A 265 22.84 8.69 5.53
CA TYR A 265 22.79 8.13 6.88
C TYR A 265 21.92 6.87 6.94
N ALA A 266 22.18 6.01 7.92
CA ALA A 266 21.40 4.81 8.16
C ALA A 266 20.63 4.91 9.49
N ARG A 267 19.40 4.38 9.53
CA ARG A 267 18.59 4.29 10.74
C ARG A 267 18.06 2.88 10.95
N ILE A 268 18.16 2.39 12.18
CA ILE A 268 17.59 1.10 12.57
C ILE A 268 16.11 1.25 12.93
N ILE A 269 15.29 0.34 12.43
CA ILE A 269 13.86 0.34 12.65
C ILE A 269 13.54 -0.28 14.01
N ARG A 270 12.72 0.41 14.79
CA ARG A 270 12.24 -0.04 16.09
C ARG A 270 10.72 -0.13 16.09
N GLN A 271 10.21 -1.04 16.91
CA GLN A 271 8.79 -1.14 17.17
C GLN A 271 8.33 0.13 17.88
N THR A 272 7.29 0.78 17.35
CA THR A 272 6.66 1.90 18.05
C THR A 272 6.17 1.44 19.42
N PRO A 273 6.54 2.13 20.52
CA PRO A 273 6.07 1.78 21.85
C PRO A 273 4.54 1.76 21.88
N THR A 274 3.95 0.62 22.18
CA THR A 274 2.54 0.58 22.59
C THR A 274 2.46 1.20 23.98
N ALA A 275 1.64 2.24 24.14
CA ALA A 275 1.36 2.82 25.45
C ALA A 275 1.06 1.68 26.45
N LYS A 276 1.86 1.62 27.53
CA LYS A 276 1.58 0.72 28.66
C LYS A 276 0.25 1.17 29.25
N GLN A 277 -0.72 0.24 29.31
CA GLN A 277 -1.90 0.40 30.16
C GLN A 277 -1.50 0.21 31.61
#